data_AF-A0A5V9GPG0-F1
#
_entry.id   AF-A0A5V9GPG0-F1
#
_cell.length_a   1.000
_cell.length_b   1.000
_cell.length_c   1.000
_cell.angle_alpha   90.00
_cell.angle_beta   90.00
_cell.angle_gamma   90.00
#
_symmetry.space_group_name_H-M   'P 1'
#
loop_
_entity.id
_entity.type
_entity.pdbx_description
1 polymer ?
#
loop_
_entity_poly.entity_id
_entity_poly.type
_entity_poly.pdbx_seq_one_letter_code
_entity_poly.pdbx_strand_id
1 'polypeptide(L)'
;MSEILSYRKNRGNVTFRITLSENSDGVLMHIEKFMKVSSNEPGKKTTKRLVYEHTFYAKELESMKTIVADEEMMSFCLETLEKTQNG
;
A
#
# COMPACT_ATOMS: atom_id res chain seq x y z
N MET A 1 -13.87 0.93 13.71
CA MET A 1 -12.96 0.62 12.60
C MET A 1 -12.21 -0.64 12.98
N SER A 2 -12.36 -1.71 12.21
CA SER A 2 -11.66 -2.99 12.44
C SER A 2 -10.71 -3.27 11.29
N GLU A 3 -9.48 -3.66 11.56
CA GLU A 3 -8.57 -4.14 10.51
C GLU A 3 -9.11 -5.48 9.97
N ILE A 4 -9.23 -5.58 8.65
CA ILE A 4 -9.59 -6.82 7.95
C ILE A 4 -8.32 -7.58 7.59
N LEU A 5 -7.34 -6.88 7.01
CA LEU A 5 -6.07 -7.47 6.62
C LEU A 5 -4.98 -6.40 6.48
N SER A 6 -3.73 -6.87 6.54
CA SER A 6 -2.56 -6.10 6.15
C SER A 6 -1.61 -6.96 5.31
N TYR A 7 -1.39 -6.60 4.05
CA TYR A 7 -0.43 -7.26 3.16
C TYR A 7 0.75 -6.36 2.82
N ARG A 8 1.90 -7.02 2.57
CA ARG A 8 3.14 -6.36 2.17
C ARG A 8 3.74 -7.04 0.94
N LYS A 9 4.11 -6.24 -0.06
CA LYS A 9 4.83 -6.68 -1.27
C LYS A 9 6.19 -5.99 -1.31
N ASN A 10 7.27 -6.75 -1.52
CA ASN A 10 8.62 -6.21 -1.63
C ASN A 10 9.12 -6.35 -3.07
N ARG A 11 9.67 -5.28 -3.63
CA ARG A 11 10.26 -5.25 -4.97
C ARG A 11 11.57 -4.47 -4.95
N GLY A 12 12.69 -5.20 -4.83
CA GLY A 12 14.03 -4.60 -4.76
C GLY A 12 14.20 -3.62 -3.61
N ASN A 13 14.26 -2.32 -3.94
CA ASN A 13 14.36 -1.21 -2.99
C ASN A 13 13.01 -0.66 -2.55
N VAL A 14 11.90 -1.13 -3.11
CA VAL A 14 10.55 -0.67 -2.78
C VAL A 14 9.84 -1.70 -1.92
N THR A 15 9.07 -1.21 -0.95
CA THR A 15 8.10 -2.01 -0.20
C THR A 15 6.75 -1.32 -0.29
N PHE A 16 5.75 -2.04 -0.76
CA PHE A 16 4.35 -1.62 -0.72
C PHE A 16 3.66 -2.29 0.47
N ARG A 17 2.79 -1.56 1.15
CA ARG A 17 1.91 -2.08 2.19
C ARG A 17 0.50 -1.60 1.94
N ILE A 18 -0.45 -2.50 2.10
CA ILE A 18 -1.88 -2.21 2.02
C ILE A 18 -2.52 -2.75 3.28
N THR A 19 -3.27 -1.89 3.96
CA THR A 19 -4.11 -2.26 5.09
C THR A 19 -5.56 -2.00 4.72
N LEU A 20 -6.41 -3.01 4.82
CA LEU A 20 -7.85 -2.86 4.69
C LEU A 20 -8.48 -2.80 6.08
N SER A 21 -9.44 -1.92 6.25
CA SER A 21 -10.20 -1.78 7.49
C SER A 21 -11.66 -1.53 7.17
N GLU A 22 -12.56 -1.99 8.02
CA GLU A 22 -14.00 -1.80 7.85
C GLU A 22 -14.55 -0.83 8.90
N ASN A 23 -15.49 0.01 8.46
CA ASN A 23 -16.33 0.83 9.32
C ASN A 23 -17.77 0.85 8.80
N SER A 24 -18.64 1.66 9.40
CA SER A 24 -20.05 1.80 9.00
C SER A 24 -20.26 2.24 7.55
N ASP A 25 -19.25 2.87 6.95
CA ASP A 25 -19.33 3.48 5.63
C ASP A 25 -18.74 2.58 4.53
N GLY A 26 -18.12 1.46 4.93
CA GLY A 26 -17.55 0.44 4.07
C GLY A 26 -16.10 0.09 4.38
N VAL A 27 -15.41 -0.45 3.36
CA VAL A 27 -14.00 -0.84 3.43
C VAL A 27 -13.11 0.34 3.06
N LEU A 28 -12.27 0.76 4.00
CA LEU A 28 -11.17 1.69 3.82
C LEU A 28 -9.91 0.93 3.40
N MET A 29 -9.23 1.45 2.37
CA MET A 29 -7.94 1.00 1.91
C MET A 29 -6.89 2.05 2.25
N HIS A 30 -5.90 1.66 3.03
CA HIS A 30 -4.73 2.46 3.34
C HIS A 30 -3.51 1.88 2.61
N ILE A 31 -2.84 2.70 1.79
CA ILE A 31 -1.70 2.28 0.98
C ILE A 31 -0.45 3.07 1.36
N GLU A 32 0.67 2.37 1.49
CA GLU A 32 1.96 2.93 1.86
C GLU A 32 3.04 2.42 0.90
N LYS A 33 3.88 3.32 0.38
CA LYS A 33 5.09 2.99 -0.39
C LYS A 33 6.32 3.43 0.40
N PHE A 34 7.20 2.48 0.67
CA PHE A 34 8.50 2.73 1.28
C PHE A 34 9.61 2.51 0.27
N MET A 35 10.63 3.35 0.30
CA MET A 35 11.88 3.12 -0.42
C MET A 35 13.03 2.91 0.55
N LYS A 36 13.90 1.95 0.24
CA LYS A 36 15.20 1.80 0.88
C LYS A 36 16.06 2.98 0.48
N VAL A 37 16.57 3.69 1.47
CA VAL A 37 17.51 4.78 1.29
C VAL A 37 18.83 4.30 1.87
N SER A 38 19.82 4.06 1.00
CA SER A 38 21.19 3.79 1.41
C SER A 38 21.87 5.11 1.78
N SER A 39 22.54 5.14 2.92
CA SER A 39 23.47 6.21 3.23
C SER A 39 24.79 5.93 2.51
N ASN A 40 25.35 6.94 1.83
CA ASN A 40 26.68 6.84 1.24
C ASN A 40 27.81 6.97 2.28
N GLU A 41 27.46 7.26 3.53
CA GLU A 41 28.43 7.30 4.63
C GLU A 41 28.84 5.89 5.09
N PRO A 42 30.15 5.61 5.25
CA PRO A 42 30.64 4.35 5.79
C PRO A 42 30.02 4.03 7.16
N GLY A 43 29.46 2.82 7.31
CA GLY A 43 28.93 2.33 8.59
C GLY A 43 27.47 2.68 8.89
N LYS A 44 26.80 3.51 8.09
CA LYS A 44 25.36 3.75 8.26
C LYS A 44 24.51 2.64 7.64
N LYS A 45 23.51 2.17 8.39
CA LYS A 45 22.55 1.15 7.93
C LYS A 45 21.58 1.74 6.90
N THR A 46 21.22 0.94 5.90
CA THR A 46 20.11 1.24 4.99
C THR A 46 18.81 1.36 5.78
N THR A 47 18.07 2.45 5.60
CA THR A 47 16.76 2.67 6.24
C THR A 47 15.64 2.59 5.20
N LYS A 48 14.41 2.37 5.66
CA LYS A 48 13.22 2.52 4.81
C LYS A 48 12.57 3.87 5.12
N ARG A 49 12.21 4.62 4.08
CA ARG A 49 11.48 5.88 4.20
C ARG A 49 10.13 5.75 3.51
N LEU A 50 9.06 6.18 4.16
CA LEU A 50 7.74 6.35 3.54
C LEU A 50 7.83 7.49 2.52
N VAL A 51 7.50 7.18 1.26
CA VAL A 51 7.57 8.13 0.15
C VAL A 51 6.21 8.42 -0.48
N TYR A 52 5.22 7.60 -0.19
CA TYR A 52 3.84 7.81 -0.61
C TYR A 52 2.90 7.13 0.39
N GLU A 53 1.83 7.82 0.74
CA GLU A 53 0.78 7.35 1.63
C GLU A 53 -0.55 7.89 1.12
N HIS A 54 -1.57 7.04 1.09
CA HIS A 54 -2.91 7.49 0.75
C HIS A 54 -3.97 6.59 1.36
N THR A 55 -5.14 7.15 1.65
CA THR A 55 -6.29 6.43 2.20
C THR A 55 -7.53 6.79 1.43
N PHE A 56 -8.29 5.79 1.02
CA PHE A 56 -9.52 5.96 0.23
C PHE A 56 -10.45 4.77 0.46
N TYR A 57 -11.72 4.89 0.07
CA TYR A 57 -12.63 3.74 0.16
C TYR A 57 -12.36 2.75 -0.97
N ALA A 58 -12.39 1.44 -0.70
CA ALA A 58 -12.14 0.41 -1.72
C ALA A 58 -13.08 0.53 -2.94
N LYS A 59 -14.30 1.02 -2.75
CA LYS A 59 -15.28 1.31 -3.82
C LYS A 59 -14.81 2.39 -4.82
N GLU A 60 -13.84 3.22 -4.43
CA GLU A 60 -13.30 4.33 -5.21
C GLU A 60 -12.02 3.96 -5.97
N LEU A 61 -11.54 2.71 -5.85
CA LEU A 61 -10.26 2.27 -6.40
C LEU A 61 -10.10 2.62 -7.89
N GLU A 62 -11.17 2.54 -8.65
CA GLU A 62 -11.12 2.80 -10.09
C GLU A 62 -10.92 4.28 -10.42
N SER A 63 -11.51 5.17 -9.64
CA SER A 63 -11.25 6.61 -9.70
C SER A 63 -9.82 6.95 -9.26
N MET A 64 -9.28 6.17 -8.32
CA MET A 64 -7.93 6.36 -7.77
C MET A 64 -6.80 6.02 -8.73
N LYS A 65 -7.06 5.31 -9.85
CA LYS A 65 -6.05 5.03 -10.89
C LYS A 65 -5.34 6.28 -11.40
N THR A 66 -6.04 7.42 -11.45
CA THR A 66 -5.48 8.69 -11.91
C THR A 66 -4.63 9.41 -10.87
N ILE A 67 -4.85 9.10 -9.59
CA ILE A 67 -4.17 9.72 -8.44
C ILE A 67 -2.96 8.88 -8.03
N VAL A 68 -3.15 7.57 -7.93
CA VAL A 68 -2.10 6.59 -7.65
C VAL A 68 -1.39 6.27 -8.97
N ALA A 69 -0.49 7.16 -9.39
CA ALA A 69 0.30 7.04 -10.62
C ALA A 69 1.42 5.97 -10.54
N ASP A 70 1.25 4.94 -9.72
CA ASP A 70 2.16 3.80 -9.56
C ASP A 70 1.40 2.53 -9.95
N GLU A 71 1.70 1.99 -11.13
CA GLU A 71 1.02 0.81 -11.69
C GLU A 71 1.19 -0.43 -10.81
N GLU A 72 2.36 -0.60 -10.17
CA GLU A 72 2.63 -1.74 -9.30
C GLU A 72 1.82 -1.64 -8.01
N MET A 73 1.69 -0.42 -7.45
CA MET A 73 0.78 -0.16 -6.33
C MET A 73 -0.68 -0.45 -6.71
N MET A 74 -1.14 0.03 -7.86
CA MET A 74 -2.52 -0.20 -8.31
C MET A 74 -2.82 -1.67 -8.55
N SER A 75 -1.91 -2.40 -9.19
CA SER A 75 -2.02 -3.85 -9.34
C SER A 75 -2.08 -4.54 -7.98
N PHE A 76 -1.26 -4.11 -7.02
CA PHE A 76 -1.28 -4.68 -5.68
C PHE A 76 -2.57 -4.39 -4.90
N CYS A 77 -3.20 -3.23 -5.14
CA CYS A 77 -4.53 -2.92 -4.58
C CYS A 77 -5.60 -3.89 -5.08
N LEU A 78 -5.63 -4.14 -6.39
CA LEU A 78 -6.57 -5.08 -7.02
C LEU A 78 -6.37 -6.51 -6.50
N GLU A 79 -5.13 -7.00 -6.52
CA GLU A 79 -4.76 -8.33 -5.98
C GLU A 79 -5.21 -8.50 -4.52
N THR A 80 -5.13 -7.42 -3.73
CA THR A 80 -5.48 -7.44 -2.31
C THR A 80 -6.99 -7.51 -2.10
N LEU A 81 -7.79 -6.81 -2.90
CA LEU A 81 -9.25 -6.89 -2.83
C LEU A 81 -9.79 -8.24 -3.33
N GLU A 82 -9.23 -8.79 -4.40
CA GLU A 82 -9.63 -10.10 -4.91
C GLU A 82 -9.44 -11.20 -3.84
N LYS A 83 -8.37 -11.10 -3.04
CA LYS A 83 -8.14 -12.01 -1.91
C LYS A 83 -9.18 -11.90 -0.80
N THR A 84 -9.79 -10.73 -0.61
CA THR A 84 -10.90 -10.59 0.36
C THR A 84 -12.23 -11.13 -0.13
N GLN A 85 -12.44 -11.18 -1.44
CA GLN A 85 -13.70 -11.67 -2.03
C GLN A 85 -13.69 -13.20 -2.23
N ASN A 86 -12.51 -13.80 -2.37
CA ASN A 86 -12.33 -15.25 -2.56
C ASN A 86 -11.90 -15.97 -1.27
N GLY A 87 -12.02 -15.32 -0.11
CA GLY A 87 -11.71 -15.86 1.21
C GLY A 87 -12.93 -16.43 1.91
#